data_AF-A0A1Y5NCL0-F1
#
_entry.id   AF-A0A1Y5NCL0-F1
#
_cell.length_a   1.000
_cell.length_b   1.000
_cell.length_c   1.000
_cell.angle_alpha   90.00
_cell.angle_beta   90.00
_cell.angle_gamma   90.00
#
_symmetry.space_group_name_H-M   'P 1'
#
loop_
_entity.id
_entity.type
_entity.pdbx_description
1 polymer ?
#
loop_
_entity_poly.entity_id
_entity_poly.type
_entity_poly.pdbx_seq_one_letter_code
_entity_poly.pdbx_strand_id
1 'polypeptide(L)'
;MKIINKIIFLWLMVFASPALFAEQTAEKCFNGFLDNKAHFAKQDKFDDFDFSNILADKRIKFLGYIGADYHRLHINFDSIKKISRSKYIVSGNYKITEEALPFNGKIQISEIRKYTNFNYGVDDFMKGKINAQGIALATYFIKGETEKFQAKGCMLTRWYIDNDEKLLYDDISEDEDLYANNLFCGECKVGKVQNKAMRMGSLQDTK
;
A
#
# COMPACT_ATOMS: atom_id res chain seq x y z
N MET A 1 -34.20 -0.26 -29.24
CA MET A 1 -32.73 -0.30 -29.01
C MET A 1 -32.18 -1.63 -29.50
N LYS A 2 -31.33 -1.61 -30.54
CA LYS A 2 -30.77 -2.81 -31.18
C LYS A 2 -29.95 -3.63 -30.17
N ILE A 3 -29.99 -4.95 -30.29
CA ILE A 3 -29.30 -5.94 -29.42
C ILE A 3 -27.81 -5.60 -29.23
N ILE A 4 -27.17 -5.01 -30.25
CA ILE A 4 -25.79 -4.51 -30.23
C ILE A 4 -25.55 -3.46 -29.13
N ASN A 5 -26.49 -2.53 -28.90
CA ASN A 5 -26.35 -1.52 -27.84
C ASN A 5 -26.48 -2.14 -26.43
N LYS A 6 -27.20 -3.26 -26.28
CA LYS A 6 -27.29 -3.99 -25.00
C LYS A 6 -26.00 -4.76 -24.69
N ILE A 7 -25.36 -5.34 -25.71
CA ILE A 7 -24.07 -6.04 -25.57
C ILE A 7 -22.96 -5.06 -25.19
N ILE A 8 -22.90 -3.90 -25.82
CA ILE A 8 -21.90 -2.85 -25.47
C ILE A 8 -22.07 -2.36 -24.02
N PHE A 9 -23.31 -2.19 -23.57
CA PHE A 9 -23.60 -1.80 -22.18
C PHE A 9 -23.21 -2.89 -21.17
N LEU A 10 -23.41 -4.16 -21.52
CA LEU A 10 -23.01 -5.30 -20.68
C LEU A 10 -21.48 -5.40 -20.57
N TRP A 11 -20.75 -5.13 -21.66
CA TRP A 11 -19.29 -5.06 -21.64
C TRP A 11 -18.80 -3.88 -20.78
N LEU A 12 -19.38 -2.69 -20.91
CA LEU A 12 -19.05 -1.53 -20.07
C LEU A 12 -19.25 -1.78 -18.56
N MET A 13 -20.29 -2.53 -18.17
CA MET A 13 -20.50 -2.89 -16.76
C MET A 13 -19.49 -3.92 -16.22
N VAL A 14 -19.00 -4.84 -17.05
CA VAL A 14 -18.03 -5.86 -16.62
C VAL A 14 -16.64 -5.23 -16.38
N PHE A 15 -16.23 -4.25 -17.19
CA PHE A 15 -14.92 -3.60 -17.05
C PHE A 15 -14.83 -2.53 -15.96
N ALA A 16 -15.96 -1.96 -15.51
CA ALA A 16 -15.96 -0.94 -14.44
C ALA A 16 -15.83 -1.52 -13.01
N SER A 17 -15.96 -2.84 -12.85
CA SER A 17 -16.04 -3.48 -11.54
C SER A 17 -14.72 -3.51 -10.73
N PRO A 18 -13.54 -3.84 -11.29
CA PRO A 18 -12.39 -4.16 -10.44
C PRO A 18 -11.78 -2.94 -9.73
N ALA A 19 -11.77 -1.79 -10.41
CA ALA A 19 -11.21 -0.55 -9.88
C ALA A 19 -12.07 0.03 -8.75
N LEU A 20 -13.40 0.01 -8.92
CA LEU A 20 -14.34 0.49 -7.90
C LEU A 20 -14.31 -0.39 -6.64
N PHE A 21 -14.20 -1.70 -6.80
CA PHE A 21 -14.02 -2.62 -5.67
C PHE A 21 -12.69 -2.40 -4.94
N ALA A 22 -11.60 -2.09 -5.65
CA ALA A 22 -10.32 -1.77 -5.04
C ALA A 22 -10.38 -0.45 -4.26
N GLU A 23 -11.01 0.60 -4.81
CA GLU A 23 -11.19 1.90 -4.14
C GLU A 23 -12.02 1.76 -2.86
N GLN A 24 -13.18 1.09 -2.93
CA GLN A 24 -14.06 0.87 -1.76
C GLN A 24 -13.40 -0.01 -0.67
N THR A 25 -12.60 -1.01 -1.07
CA THR A 25 -11.87 -1.87 -0.13
C THR A 25 -10.73 -1.11 0.53
N ALA A 26 -9.98 -0.29 -0.23
CA ALA A 26 -8.91 0.55 0.29
C ALA A 26 -9.45 1.60 1.28
N GLU A 27 -10.56 2.25 0.95
CA GLU A 27 -11.28 3.16 1.84
C GLU A 27 -11.62 2.45 3.16
N LYS A 28 -12.35 1.32 3.11
CA LYS A 28 -12.68 0.54 4.31
C LYS A 28 -11.45 0.13 5.14
N CYS A 29 -10.34 -0.22 4.48
CA CYS A 29 -9.10 -0.62 5.13
C CYS A 29 -8.38 0.55 5.81
N PHE A 30 -8.44 1.74 5.21
CA PHE A 30 -7.56 2.86 5.57
C PHE A 30 -8.30 4.12 6.02
N ASN A 31 -9.62 4.09 6.23
CA ASN A 31 -10.40 5.26 6.67
C ASN A 31 -9.84 5.96 7.92
N GLY A 32 -9.21 5.23 8.85
CA GLY A 32 -8.56 5.85 10.01
C GLY A 32 -7.19 6.49 9.73
N PHE A 33 -6.59 6.19 8.57
CA PHE A 33 -5.29 6.69 8.13
C PHE A 33 -5.38 7.67 6.97
N LEU A 34 -6.50 7.70 6.25
CA LEU A 34 -6.81 8.77 5.34
C LEU A 34 -6.96 10.04 6.18
N ASP A 35 -6.11 11.03 5.92
CA ASP A 35 -6.13 12.26 6.69
C ASP A 35 -7.47 12.97 6.45
N ASN A 36 -8.31 12.99 7.49
CA ASN A 36 -9.64 13.60 7.47
C ASN A 36 -9.59 15.10 7.19
N LYS A 37 -8.43 15.75 7.38
CA LYS A 37 -8.18 17.16 7.09
C LYS A 37 -7.54 17.37 5.72
N ALA A 38 -7.04 16.32 5.08
CA ALA A 38 -6.44 16.42 3.76
C ALA A 38 -7.54 16.46 2.68
N HIS A 39 -7.52 17.51 1.87
CA HIS A 39 -8.18 17.48 0.58
C HIS A 39 -7.22 16.90 -0.46
N PHE A 40 -7.78 16.09 -1.36
CA PHE A 40 -7.01 15.35 -2.34
C PHE A 40 -7.31 15.82 -3.76
N ALA A 41 -6.27 16.09 -4.53
CA ALA A 41 -6.35 16.11 -5.98
C ALA A 41 -5.94 14.74 -6.54
N LYS A 42 -6.78 14.14 -7.39
CA LYS A 42 -6.45 12.88 -8.08
C LYS A 42 -5.39 13.14 -9.15
N GLN A 43 -4.45 12.19 -9.31
CA GLN A 43 -3.39 12.25 -10.31
C GLN A 43 -3.48 11.01 -11.22
N ASP A 44 -3.75 11.23 -12.51
CA ASP A 44 -3.92 10.14 -13.49
C ASP A 44 -2.60 9.68 -14.15
N LYS A 45 -1.49 10.42 -13.94
CA LYS A 45 -0.17 10.08 -14.49
C LYS A 45 0.69 9.37 -13.45
N PHE A 46 0.83 8.05 -13.63
CA PHE A 46 1.65 7.18 -12.78
C PHE A 46 3.09 7.00 -13.30
N ASP A 47 3.35 7.33 -14.57
CA ASP A 47 4.60 7.01 -15.26
C ASP A 47 5.82 7.68 -14.60
N ASP A 48 5.62 8.89 -14.11
CA ASP A 48 6.67 9.75 -13.54
C ASP A 48 7.13 9.27 -12.15
N PHE A 49 6.35 8.43 -11.47
CA PHE A 49 6.64 8.00 -10.10
C PHE A 49 7.20 6.57 -10.03
N ASP A 50 8.39 6.41 -9.46
CA ASP A 50 8.93 5.10 -9.08
C ASP A 50 8.96 4.94 -7.55
N PHE A 51 7.99 4.20 -7.04
CA PHE A 51 7.84 3.95 -5.60
C PHE A 51 8.81 2.88 -5.07
N SER A 52 9.72 2.33 -5.89
CA SER A 52 10.62 1.25 -5.46
C SER A 52 11.40 1.61 -4.19
N ASN A 53 11.91 2.84 -4.09
CA ASN A 53 12.66 3.31 -2.92
C ASN A 53 11.78 3.44 -1.66
N ILE A 54 10.51 3.85 -1.82
CA ILE A 54 9.56 4.00 -0.71
C ILE A 54 9.10 2.63 -0.20
N LEU A 55 8.77 1.73 -1.13
CA LEU A 55 8.31 0.39 -0.80
C LEU A 55 9.43 -0.46 -0.17
N ALA A 56 10.68 -0.20 -0.57
CA ALA A 56 11.86 -0.91 -0.09
C ALA A 56 12.49 -0.27 1.17
N ASP A 57 11.85 0.77 1.72
CA ASP A 57 12.34 1.45 2.91
C ASP A 57 12.40 0.48 4.11
N LYS A 58 13.56 0.41 4.75
CA LYS A 58 13.86 -0.53 5.85
C LYS A 58 13.99 0.16 7.20
N ARG A 59 13.70 1.46 7.29
CA ARG A 59 13.83 2.22 8.55
C ARG A 59 12.92 1.67 9.64
N ILE A 60 11.73 1.21 9.24
CA ILE A 60 10.75 0.59 10.13
C ILE A 60 10.46 -0.82 9.62
N LYS A 61 10.56 -1.81 10.51
CA LYS A 61 10.21 -3.20 10.19
C LYS A 61 8.70 -3.32 9.98
N PHE A 62 8.28 -4.06 8.96
CA PHE A 62 6.87 -4.39 8.80
C PHE A 62 6.44 -5.35 9.92
N LEU A 63 5.57 -4.85 10.78
CA LEU A 63 4.90 -5.64 11.80
C LEU A 63 3.44 -5.81 11.40
N GLY A 64 2.95 -7.04 11.48
CA GLY A 64 1.58 -7.36 11.18
C GLY A 64 1.01 -8.46 12.06
N TYR A 65 -0.28 -8.71 11.88
CA TYR A 65 -1.00 -9.75 12.58
C TYR A 65 -2.02 -10.44 11.67
N ILE A 66 -2.31 -11.71 12.00
CA ILE A 66 -3.21 -12.60 11.27
C ILE A 66 -4.35 -13.07 12.19
N GLY A 67 -5.58 -12.90 11.72
CA GLY A 67 -6.79 -13.40 12.37
C GLY A 67 -7.15 -12.65 13.65
N ALA A 68 -8.28 -13.06 14.26
CA ALA A 68 -8.77 -12.49 15.52
C ALA A 68 -7.86 -12.82 16.72
N ASP A 69 -7.04 -13.87 16.60
CA ASP A 69 -6.09 -14.29 17.64
C ASP A 69 -4.74 -13.54 17.54
N TYR A 70 -4.64 -12.54 16.65
CA TYR A 70 -3.47 -11.67 16.47
C TYR A 70 -2.14 -12.41 16.31
N HIS A 71 -2.11 -13.49 15.53
CA HIS A 71 -0.84 -14.20 15.26
C HIS A 71 0.13 -13.27 14.56
N ARG A 72 1.28 -13.01 15.19
CA ARG A 72 2.28 -12.06 14.68
C ARG A 72 2.81 -12.53 13.32
N LEU A 73 2.87 -11.60 12.40
CA LEU A 73 3.43 -11.78 11.06
C LEU A 73 4.53 -10.75 10.87
N HIS A 74 5.72 -11.22 10.56
CA HIS A 74 6.80 -10.37 10.06
C HIS A 74 6.93 -10.58 8.57
N ILE A 75 7.08 -9.48 7.83
CA ILE A 75 7.43 -9.50 6.41
C ILE A 75 8.65 -8.63 6.22
N ASN A 76 9.58 -9.09 5.40
CA ASN A 76 10.71 -8.30 4.95
C ASN A 76 10.82 -8.40 3.43
N PHE A 77 10.92 -7.25 2.76
CA PHE A 77 11.13 -7.19 1.32
C PHE A 77 12.63 -7.13 1.02
N ASP A 78 13.13 -8.12 0.27
CA ASP A 78 14.52 -8.20 -0.14
C ASP A 78 14.75 -7.54 -1.52
N SER A 79 13.76 -7.61 -2.41
CA SER A 79 13.80 -6.97 -3.72
C SER A 79 12.44 -6.36 -4.07
N ILE A 80 12.47 -5.15 -4.62
CA ILE A 80 11.32 -4.48 -5.21
C ILE A 80 11.77 -3.90 -6.55
N LYS A 81 11.09 -4.30 -7.63
CA LYS A 81 11.45 -3.88 -8.98
C LYS A 81 10.20 -3.41 -9.73
N LYS A 82 10.18 -2.15 -10.15
CA LYS A 82 9.18 -1.63 -11.09
C LYS A 82 9.34 -2.35 -12.43
N ILE A 83 8.25 -2.94 -12.92
CA ILE A 83 8.22 -3.68 -14.20
C ILE A 83 7.32 -3.00 -15.26
N SER A 84 6.48 -2.09 -14.83
CA SER A 84 5.65 -1.24 -15.71
C SER A 84 5.19 0.00 -14.94
N ARG A 85 4.43 0.87 -15.60
CA ARG A 85 3.89 2.14 -15.08
C ARG A 85 3.46 2.08 -13.61
N SER A 86 2.67 1.07 -13.23
CA SER A 86 2.13 0.94 -11.87
C SER A 86 2.41 -0.41 -11.20
N LYS A 87 3.14 -1.32 -11.86
CA LYS A 87 3.34 -2.68 -11.35
C LYS A 87 4.77 -2.93 -10.91
N TYR A 88 4.90 -3.62 -9.79
CA TYR A 88 6.14 -3.98 -9.14
C TYR A 88 6.14 -5.49 -8.90
N ILE A 89 7.29 -6.12 -9.11
CA ILE A 89 7.56 -7.49 -8.63
C ILE A 89 8.33 -7.35 -7.32
N VAL A 90 7.91 -8.12 -6.32
CA VAL A 90 8.52 -8.12 -5.00
C VAL A 90 8.93 -9.53 -4.59
N SER A 91 10.02 -9.65 -3.86
CA SER A 91 10.44 -10.89 -3.21
C SER A 91 11.00 -10.59 -1.83
N GLY A 92 11.00 -11.60 -0.96
CA GLY A 92 11.47 -11.42 0.39
C GLY A 92 11.24 -12.65 1.25
N ASN A 93 11.13 -12.43 2.55
CA ASN A 93 10.84 -13.46 3.52
C ASN A 93 9.72 -13.07 4.49
N TYR A 94 8.95 -14.06 4.93
CA TYR A 94 7.90 -13.89 5.92
C TYR A 94 8.13 -14.85 7.09
N LYS A 95 7.64 -14.47 8.27
CA LYS A 95 7.74 -15.26 9.50
C LYS A 95 6.42 -15.19 10.27
N ILE A 96 5.77 -16.36 10.39
CA ILE A 96 4.58 -16.59 11.23
C ILE A 96 4.94 -17.49 12.41
N THR A 97 5.79 -18.49 12.17
CA THR A 97 6.40 -19.37 13.18
C THR A 97 7.85 -18.93 13.45
N GLU A 98 8.72 -19.77 14.02
CA GLU A 98 10.11 -19.40 14.27
C GLU A 98 10.97 -19.27 13.00
N GLU A 99 10.63 -20.03 11.95
CA GLU A 99 11.37 -20.09 10.69
C GLU A 99 10.91 -19.00 9.71
N ALA A 100 11.87 -18.31 9.09
CA ALA A 100 11.62 -17.37 8.01
C ALA A 100 11.56 -18.13 6.68
N LEU A 101 10.51 -17.92 5.90
CA LEU A 101 10.27 -18.60 4.63
C LEU A 101 10.23 -17.59 3.48
N PRO A 102 10.73 -17.94 2.28
CA PRO A 102 10.74 -17.04 1.15
C PRO A 102 9.34 -16.83 0.55
N PHE A 103 9.13 -15.65 -0.03
CA PHE A 103 7.95 -15.32 -0.83
C PHE A 103 8.31 -14.59 -2.12
N ASN A 104 7.39 -14.68 -3.07
CA ASN A 104 7.35 -13.85 -4.27
C ASN A 104 5.97 -13.18 -4.37
N GLY A 105 5.91 -12.00 -4.96
CA GLY A 105 4.67 -11.23 -5.03
C GLY A 105 4.67 -10.13 -6.07
N LYS A 106 3.54 -9.40 -6.08
CA LYS A 106 3.30 -8.26 -6.95
C LYS A 106 2.60 -7.16 -6.16
N ILE A 107 2.97 -5.92 -6.44
CA ILE A 107 2.26 -4.72 -5.97
C ILE A 107 1.83 -3.94 -7.21
N GLN A 108 0.59 -3.47 -7.25
CA GLN A 108 0.07 -2.65 -8.33
C GLN A 108 -0.56 -1.38 -7.75
N ILE A 109 0.07 -0.23 -8.00
CA ILE A 109 -0.49 1.09 -7.68
C ILE A 109 -1.78 1.26 -8.50
N SER A 110 -2.88 1.55 -7.82
CA SER A 110 -4.20 1.78 -8.42
C SER A 110 -4.55 3.26 -8.45
N GLU A 111 -4.07 4.04 -7.49
CA GLU A 111 -4.41 5.47 -7.38
C GLU A 111 -3.27 6.25 -6.72
N ILE A 112 -3.02 7.47 -7.21
CA ILE A 112 -2.16 8.46 -6.54
C ILE A 112 -3.02 9.67 -6.24
N ARG A 113 -2.97 10.13 -4.98
CA ARG A 113 -3.68 11.33 -4.54
C ARG A 113 -2.67 12.31 -3.96
N LYS A 114 -2.70 13.55 -4.43
CA LYS A 114 -1.89 14.66 -3.92
C LYS A 114 -2.66 15.40 -2.85
N TYR A 115 -2.01 15.75 -1.76
CA TYR A 115 -2.57 16.68 -0.79
C TYR A 115 -2.63 18.08 -1.40
N THR A 116 -3.73 18.81 -1.16
CA THR A 116 -3.80 20.23 -1.50
C THR A 116 -3.15 21.11 -0.42
N ASN A 117 -3.10 20.61 0.81
CA ASN A 117 -2.48 21.26 1.96
C ASN A 117 -1.37 20.35 2.46
N PHE A 118 -0.15 20.87 2.54
CA PHE A 118 0.98 20.07 3.02
C PHE A 118 1.06 20.07 4.53
N ASN A 119 1.55 18.96 5.07
CA ASN A 119 2.01 18.88 6.44
C ASN A 119 3.52 19.18 6.45
N TYR A 120 3.94 20.11 7.31
CA TYR A 120 5.32 20.53 7.43
C TYR A 120 6.04 19.95 8.65
N GLY A 121 5.38 19.06 9.41
CA GLY A 121 5.91 18.49 10.64
C GLY A 121 5.94 19.50 11.79
N VAL A 122 6.60 19.12 12.89
CA VAL A 122 6.75 19.96 14.08
C VAL A 122 7.47 21.26 13.71
N ASP A 123 6.96 22.39 14.22
CA ASP A 123 7.49 23.74 14.00
C ASP A 123 7.72 24.12 12.53
N ASP A 124 6.90 23.57 11.62
CA ASP A 124 7.00 23.83 10.17
C ASP A 124 8.38 23.44 9.58
N PHE A 125 9.08 22.45 10.16
CA PHE A 125 10.44 22.10 9.75
C PHE A 125 10.62 21.80 8.26
N MET A 126 9.59 21.25 7.60
CA MET A 126 9.60 20.91 6.17
C MET A 126 9.07 22.02 5.26
N LYS A 127 8.73 23.19 5.82
CA LYS A 127 8.22 24.32 5.05
C LYS A 127 9.26 24.84 4.07
N GLY A 128 8.85 24.96 2.81
CA GLY A 128 9.74 25.35 1.71
C GLY A 128 10.75 24.28 1.29
N LYS A 129 10.65 23.05 1.81
CA LYS A 129 11.49 21.89 1.42
C LYS A 129 10.75 20.84 0.59
N ILE A 130 9.44 21.00 0.43
CA ILE A 130 8.57 20.05 -0.25
C ILE A 130 7.79 20.72 -1.38
N ASN A 131 7.78 20.05 -2.52
CA ASN A 131 7.10 20.47 -3.74
C ASN A 131 5.75 19.78 -3.94
N ALA A 132 5.62 18.55 -3.43
CA ALA A 132 4.38 17.81 -3.44
C ALA A 132 4.35 16.80 -2.29
N GLN A 133 3.17 16.44 -1.83
CA GLN A 133 2.95 15.40 -0.82
C GLN A 133 1.66 14.65 -1.16
N GLY A 134 1.55 13.40 -0.75
CA GLY A 134 0.34 12.65 -0.97
C GLY A 134 0.38 11.19 -0.51
N ILE A 135 -0.58 10.42 -1.03
CA ILE A 135 -0.67 8.99 -0.82
C ILE A 135 -0.73 8.24 -2.15
N ALA A 136 -0.28 7.00 -2.15
CA ALA A 136 -0.54 6.04 -3.20
C ALA A 136 -1.29 4.85 -2.63
N LEU A 137 -2.40 4.49 -3.28
CA LEU A 137 -3.16 3.29 -2.99
C LEU A 137 -2.76 2.21 -3.99
N ALA A 138 -2.64 0.98 -3.50
CA ALA A 138 -2.22 -0.14 -4.30
C ALA A 138 -2.97 -1.41 -3.92
N THR A 139 -2.92 -2.39 -4.80
CA THR A 139 -3.27 -3.79 -4.49
C THR A 139 -2.00 -4.61 -4.42
N TYR A 140 -1.99 -5.65 -3.58
CA TYR A 140 -0.87 -6.56 -3.48
C TYR A 140 -1.32 -8.02 -3.52
N PHE A 141 -0.43 -8.88 -3.98
CA PHE A 141 -0.54 -10.33 -3.89
C PHE A 141 0.84 -10.91 -3.60
N ILE A 142 0.96 -11.67 -2.50
CA ILE A 142 2.17 -12.34 -2.04
C ILE A 142 1.87 -13.83 -1.92
N LYS A 143 2.80 -14.67 -2.38
CA LYS A 143 2.73 -16.14 -2.27
C LYS A 143 4.07 -16.65 -1.71
N GLY A 144 4.00 -17.37 -0.60
CA GLY A 144 5.14 -18.15 -0.09
C GLY A 144 5.48 -19.29 -1.06
N GLU A 145 6.75 -19.64 -1.15
CA GLU A 145 7.18 -20.70 -2.09
C GLU A 145 6.64 -22.08 -1.69
N THR A 146 6.56 -22.34 -0.39
CA THR A 146 5.75 -23.44 0.11
C THR A 146 4.28 -22.97 0.06
N GLU A 147 3.39 -23.70 -0.62
CA GLU A 147 1.99 -23.29 -0.90
C GLU A 147 1.10 -23.03 0.34
N LYS A 148 1.71 -23.00 1.52
CA LYS A 148 1.16 -22.76 2.83
C LYS A 148 0.90 -21.28 3.12
N PHE A 149 1.41 -20.32 2.35
CA PHE A 149 1.16 -18.90 2.60
C PHE A 149 0.75 -18.15 1.33
N GLN A 150 -0.37 -17.43 1.40
CA GLN A 150 -0.77 -16.44 0.41
C GLN A 150 -1.38 -15.26 1.12
N ALA A 151 -1.08 -14.04 0.68
CA ALA A 151 -1.67 -12.82 1.22
C ALA A 151 -2.05 -11.88 0.08
N LYS A 152 -3.22 -11.27 0.17
CA LYS A 152 -3.68 -10.30 -0.84
C LYS A 152 -4.58 -9.24 -0.22
N GLY A 153 -4.57 -8.06 -0.80
CA GLY A 153 -5.41 -6.97 -0.34
C GLY A 153 -4.96 -5.62 -0.89
N CYS A 154 -5.20 -4.59 -0.09
CA CYS A 154 -4.87 -3.20 -0.41
C CYS A 154 -3.68 -2.70 0.40
N MET A 155 -2.97 -1.74 -0.15
CA MET A 155 -1.85 -1.06 0.47
C MET A 155 -2.01 0.45 0.36
N LEU A 156 -1.56 1.19 1.37
CA LEU A 156 -1.43 2.64 1.37
C LEU A 156 0.02 3.00 1.71
N THR A 157 0.61 3.89 0.91
CA THR A 157 1.90 4.51 1.22
C THR A 157 1.79 6.02 1.12
N ARG A 158 2.45 6.74 2.02
CA ARG A 158 2.59 8.19 2.05
C ARG A 158 3.93 8.58 1.45
N TRP A 159 3.94 9.65 0.68
CA TRP A 159 5.10 10.10 -0.07
C TRP A 159 5.15 11.63 -0.14
N TYR A 160 6.36 12.18 -0.32
CA TYR A 160 6.56 13.56 -0.72
C TYR A 160 7.62 13.68 -1.83
N ILE A 161 7.64 14.83 -2.48
CA ILE A 161 8.68 15.25 -3.42
C ILE A 161 9.40 16.43 -2.80
N ASP A 162 10.72 16.34 -2.69
CA ASP A 162 11.56 17.43 -2.19
C ASP A 162 11.90 18.47 -3.28
N ASN A 163 12.70 19.46 -2.90
CA ASN A 163 13.20 20.49 -3.82
C ASN A 163 14.18 19.96 -4.88
N ASP A 164 14.75 18.76 -4.68
CA ASP A 164 15.60 18.09 -5.66
C ASP A 164 14.78 17.21 -6.64
N GLU A 165 13.45 17.33 -6.61
CA GLU A 165 12.50 16.52 -7.39
C GLU A 165 12.56 15.02 -7.08
N LYS A 166 13.08 14.63 -5.90
CA LYS A 166 13.15 13.23 -5.49
C LYS A 166 11.84 12.81 -4.85
N LEU A 167 11.29 11.68 -5.31
CA LEU A 167 10.18 10.99 -4.65
C LEU A 167 10.70 10.24 -3.42
N LEU A 168 10.24 10.63 -2.24
CA LEU A 168 10.72 10.15 -0.95
C LEU A 168 9.60 9.57 -0.10
N TYR A 169 9.98 8.67 0.81
CA TYR A 169 9.09 8.10 1.81
C TYR A 169 8.74 9.19 2.81
N ASP A 170 7.45 9.38 3.07
CA ASP A 170 6.98 10.40 4.00
C ASP A 170 7.20 9.99 5.45
N ASP A 171 8.18 10.62 6.07
CA ASP A 171 8.64 10.54 7.46
C ASP A 171 8.41 11.88 8.20
N ILE A 172 7.67 12.83 7.61
CA ILE A 172 7.56 14.21 8.11
C ILE A 172 6.94 14.29 9.50
N SER A 173 6.02 13.37 9.78
CA SER A 173 5.31 13.23 11.05
C SER A 173 5.75 11.99 11.81
N GLU A 174 6.97 11.47 11.60
CA GLU A 174 7.39 10.23 12.26
C GLU A 174 7.33 10.31 13.80
N ASP A 175 7.46 11.50 14.38
CA ASP A 175 7.35 11.72 15.83
C ASP A 175 5.90 11.69 16.37
N GLU A 176 4.88 11.59 15.52
CA GLU A 176 3.48 11.52 15.95
C GLU A 176 3.09 10.09 16.39
N ASP A 177 2.39 9.97 17.53
CA ASP A 177 1.93 8.67 18.07
C ASP A 177 1.12 7.81 17.07
N LEU A 178 0.40 8.47 16.16
CA LEU A 178 -0.45 7.81 15.16
C LEU A 178 0.24 7.70 13.79
N TYR A 179 1.53 7.99 13.71
CA TYR A 179 2.28 7.89 12.48
C TYR A 179 2.30 6.46 11.96
N ALA A 180 1.96 6.34 10.68
CA ALA A 180 1.94 5.06 9.99
C ALA A 180 2.15 5.27 8.49
N ASN A 181 2.99 4.42 7.91
CA ASN A 181 3.25 4.40 6.47
C ASN A 181 3.42 2.95 5.99
N ASN A 182 3.42 2.74 4.67
CA ASN A 182 3.43 1.45 4.01
C ASN A 182 2.46 0.45 4.66
N LEU A 183 1.21 0.84 4.81
CA LEU A 183 0.16 0.06 5.45
C LEU A 183 -0.40 -0.98 4.48
N PHE A 184 -0.63 -2.20 4.96
CA PHE A 184 -1.23 -3.31 4.23
C PHE A 184 -2.46 -3.82 4.99
N CYS A 185 -3.53 -4.07 4.26
CA CYS A 185 -4.78 -4.60 4.80
C CYS A 185 -5.35 -5.61 3.82
N GLY A 186 -5.80 -6.77 4.29
CA GLY A 186 -6.33 -7.80 3.41
C GLY A 186 -6.65 -9.12 4.09
N GLU A 187 -6.54 -10.18 3.31
CA GLU A 187 -6.69 -11.55 3.78
C GLU A 187 -5.44 -12.37 3.49
N CYS A 188 -5.15 -13.32 4.37
CA CYS A 188 -4.11 -14.30 4.17
C CYS A 188 -4.65 -15.72 4.36
N LYS A 189 -4.07 -16.66 3.63
CA LYS A 189 -4.31 -18.09 3.77
C LYS A 189 -3.04 -18.72 4.35
N VAL A 190 -3.21 -19.45 5.45
CA VAL A 190 -2.13 -20.20 6.10
C VAL A 190 -2.48 -21.69 6.11
N GLY A 191 -1.67 -22.52 5.45
CA GLY A 191 -1.90 -23.97 5.32
C GLY A 191 -3.09 -24.34 4.43
N LYS A 192 -3.77 -25.45 4.76
CA LYS A 192 -4.86 -26.01 3.94
C LYS A 192 -6.24 -25.36 4.17
N VAL A 193 -6.43 -24.54 5.20
CA VAL A 193 -7.78 -24.07 5.59
C VAL A 193 -7.81 -22.63 6.10
N GLN A 194 -8.81 -21.90 5.60
CA GLN A 194 -9.32 -20.55 5.94
C GLN A 194 -8.49 -19.31 5.58
N ASN A 195 -9.19 -18.37 4.92
CA ASN A 195 -8.74 -16.99 4.78
C ASN A 195 -8.95 -16.28 6.13
N LYS A 196 -7.89 -15.63 6.63
CA LYS A 196 -7.89 -14.84 7.84
C LYS A 196 -7.63 -13.39 7.50
N ALA A 197 -8.31 -12.46 8.19
CA ALA A 197 -7.99 -11.05 8.09
C ALA A 197 -6.52 -10.81 8.45
N MET A 198 -5.87 -9.88 7.75
CA MET A 198 -4.47 -9.55 7.93
C MET A 198 -4.29 -8.04 7.85
N ARG A 199 -3.47 -7.49 8.76
CA ARG A 199 -2.97 -6.12 8.67
C ARG A 199 -1.46 -6.11 8.91
N MET A 200 -0.76 -5.25 8.22
CA MET A 200 0.68 -5.03 8.37
C MET A 200 1.00 -3.56 8.14
N GLY A 201 2.10 -3.06 8.65
CA GLY A 201 2.52 -1.69 8.36
C GLY A 201 3.90 -1.38 8.92
N SER A 202 4.47 -0.29 8.43
CA SER A 202 5.56 0.40 9.11
C SER A 202 4.93 1.24 10.23
N LEU A 203 4.83 0.64 11.41
CA LEU A 203 4.34 1.27 12.64
C LEU A 203 5.53 1.50 13.57
N GLN A 204 5.55 2.63 14.26
CA GLN A 204 6.48 2.78 15.38
C GLN A 204 6.08 1.80 16.50
N ASP A 205 7.03 0.96 16.91
CA ASP A 205 6.91 0.23 18.17
C ASP A 205 6.98 1.27 19.29
N THR A 206 5.84 1.56 19.91
CA THR A 206 5.80 2.30 21.18
C THR A 206 6.56 1.45 22.20
N LYS A 207 7.71 1.95 22.65
CA LYS A 207 8.51 1.35 23.73
C LYS A 207 7.84 1.51 25.07
#